data_AF-A0A929QTH3-F1
#
_entry.id   AF-A0A929QTH3-F1
#
_cell.length_a   1.000
_cell.length_b   1.000
_cell.length_c   1.000
_cell.angle_alpha   90.00
_cell.angle_beta   90.00
_cell.angle_gamma   90.00
#
_symmetry.space_group_name_H-M   'P 1'
#
loop_
_entity.id
_entity.type
_entity.pdbx_description
1 polymer ?
#
loop_
_entity_poly.entity_id
_entity_poly.type
_entity_poly.pdbx_seq_one_letter_code
_entity_poly.pdbx_strand_id
1 'polypeptide(L)' 'YLAQQTDRQGLVALLPQGVISYNKTGTNSAQGLQHDAALVQLTNQSAYVLVVLQEGPGDGDLLKPLQEIGQQVYELMKD' A
#
# COMPACT_ATOMS: atom_id res chain seq x y z
N TYR A 1 7.53 -0.21 17.67
CA TYR A 1 6.20 -0.75 17.29
C TYR A 1 5.55 0.26 16.35
N LEU A 2 5.01 -0.17 15.20
CA LEU A 2 4.37 0.72 14.22
C LEU A 2 2.88 0.80 14.54
N ALA A 3 2.35 2.00 14.78
CA ALA A 3 0.92 2.17 15.03
C ALA A 3 0.13 1.89 13.74
N GLN A 4 -0.91 1.06 13.82
CA GLN A 4 -1.80 0.82 12.67
C GLN A 4 -2.65 2.05 12.39
N GLN A 5 -2.79 2.42 11.12
CA GLN A 5 -3.75 3.42 10.68
C GLN A 5 -4.85 2.73 9.84
N THR A 6 -6.01 2.48 10.44
CA THR A 6 -7.13 1.80 9.77
C THR A 6 -7.72 2.61 8.62
N ASP A 7 -7.57 3.93 8.66
CA ASP A 7 -8.25 4.84 7.72
C ASP A 7 -7.37 5.21 6.52
N ARG A 8 -6.10 4.79 6.52
CA ARG A 8 -5.15 5.11 5.45
C ARG A 8 -5.15 3.99 4.42
N GLN A 9 -5.71 4.27 3.26
CA GLN A 9 -5.61 3.42 2.08
C GLN A 9 -4.56 4.05 1.15
N GLY A 10 -3.34 3.51 1.17
CA GLY A 10 -2.28 3.89 0.23
C GLY A 10 -2.33 2.98 -0.98
N LEU A 11 -1.68 1.81 -0.89
CA LEU A 11 -1.48 0.89 -2.01
C LEU A 11 -2.78 0.37 -2.64
N VAL A 12 -3.86 0.31 -1.88
CA VAL A 12 -5.13 -0.28 -2.33
C VAL A 12 -6.17 0.76 -2.75
N ALA A 13 -5.91 2.05 -2.56
CA ALA A 13 -6.94 3.10 -2.65
C ALA A 13 -7.50 3.30 -4.08
N LEU A 14 -6.66 3.05 -5.09
CA LEU A 14 -7.02 3.25 -6.51
C LEU A 14 -7.28 1.94 -7.24
N LEU A 15 -7.36 0.81 -6.52
CA LEU A 15 -7.67 -0.47 -7.15
C LEU A 15 -9.14 -0.51 -7.61
N PRO A 16 -9.45 -1.14 -8.75
CA PRO A 16 -10.82 -1.25 -9.23
C PRO A 16 -11.76 -1.94 -8.23
N GLN A 17 -13.04 -1.56 -8.29
CA GLN A 17 -14.06 -2.23 -7.49
C GLN A 17 -14.14 -3.73 -7.82
N GLY A 18 -14.22 -4.56 -6.79
CA GLY A 18 -14.26 -6.02 -6.92
C GLY A 18 -12.90 -6.71 -6.78
N VAL A 19 -11.80 -5.95 -6.76
CA VAL A 19 -10.48 -6.49 -6.38
C VAL A 19 -10.49 -6.82 -4.89
N ILE A 20 -10.14 -8.05 -4.54
CA ILE A 20 -10.02 -8.48 -3.15
C ILE A 20 -8.63 -8.06 -2.67
N SER A 21 -8.58 -7.29 -1.58
CA SER A 21 -7.31 -6.87 -0.99
C SER A 21 -7.36 -6.88 0.53
N TYR A 22 -6.22 -7.18 1.14
CA TYR A 22 -5.98 -6.99 2.57
C TYR A 22 -4.75 -6.11 2.71
N ASN A 23 -4.86 -4.98 3.41
CA ASN A 23 -3.75 -4.08 3.63
C ASN A 23 -3.50 -3.79 5.11
N LYS A 24 -2.24 -3.53 5.43
CA LYS A 24 -1.77 -3.12 6.74
C LYS A 24 -0.80 -1.97 6.57
N THR A 25 -1.19 -0.83 7.13
CA THR A 25 -0.35 0.36 7.19
C THR A 25 0.28 0.50 8.57
N GLY A 26 1.35 1.28 8.65
CA GLY A 26 1.77 1.83 9.91
C GLY A 26 2.87 2.86 9.82
N THR A 27 2.91 3.70 10.86
CA THR A 27 3.82 4.83 10.96
C THR A 27 4.52 4.82 12.31
N ASN A 28 5.79 5.21 12.33
CA ASN A 28 6.52 5.60 13.53
C ASN A 28 7.22 6.94 13.27
N SER A 29 6.54 8.01 13.65
CA SER A 29 7.01 9.39 13.44
C SER A 29 8.31 9.70 14.16
N ALA A 30 8.61 9.04 15.28
CA ALA A 30 9.86 9.26 16.02
C ALA A 30 11.10 8.78 15.26
N GLN A 31 10.93 7.83 14.33
CA GLN A 31 12.00 7.28 13.50
C GLN A 31 11.82 7.64 12.01
N GLY A 32 10.79 8.43 11.67
CA GLY A 32 10.45 8.73 10.28
C GLY A 32 10.07 7.49 9.45
N LEU A 33 9.57 6.43 10.09
CA LEU A 33 9.23 5.19 9.40
C LEU A 33 7.77 5.22 8.95
N GLN A 34 7.51 4.87 7.70
CA GLN A 34 6.17 4.62 7.19
C GLN A 34 6.17 3.37 6.30
N HIS A 35 5.12 2.56 6.41
CA HIS A 35 4.89 1.45 5.49
C HIS A 35 3.42 1.31 5.11
N ASP A 36 3.21 0.70 3.95
CA ASP A 36 1.96 0.12 3.52
C ASP A 36 2.28 -1.24 2.89
N ALA A 37 1.63 -2.29 3.38
CA ALA A 37 1.78 -3.64 2.90
C ALA A 37 0.40 -4.18 2.51
N ALA A 38 0.26 -4.66 1.27
CA ALA A 38 -0.99 -5.15 0.73
C ALA A 38 -0.83 -6.53 0.09
N LEU A 39 -1.77 -7.43 0.36
CA LEU A 39 -2.06 -8.59 -0.46
C LEU A 39 -3.21 -8.22 -1.39
N VAL A 40 -3.03 -8.43 -2.68
CA VAL A 40 -4.02 -8.11 -3.72
C VAL A 40 -4.29 -9.37 -4.54
N GLN A 41 -5.56 -9.74 -4.65
CA GLN A 41 -6.01 -10.85 -5.49
C GLN A 41 -6.73 -10.29 -6.72
N LEU A 42 -6.20 -10.62 -7.90
CA LEU A 42 -6.68 -10.11 -9.19
C LEU A 42 -7.82 -10.96 -9.74
N THR A 43 -7.65 -12.28 -9.64
CA THR A 43 -8.62 -13.30 -10.08
C THR A 43 -8.60 -14.47 -9.09
N ASN A 44 -9.39 -15.50 -9.35
CA ASN A 44 -9.35 -16.74 -8.56
C ASN A 44 -8.04 -17.54 -8.74
N GLN A 45 -7.11 -17.07 -9.59
CA GLN A 45 -5.88 -17.79 -9.94
C GLN A 45 -4.58 -17.02 -9.61
N SER A 46 -4.65 -15.69 -9.43
CA SER A 46 -3.46 -14.87 -9.21
C SER A 46 -3.64 -13.86 -8.08
N ALA A 47 -2.59 -13.75 -7.26
CA ALA A 47 -2.45 -12.77 -6.20
C ALA A 47 -1.00 -12.33 -6.08
N TYR A 48 -0.77 -11.12 -5.58
CA TYR A 48 0.56 -10.59 -5.29
C TYR A 48 0.58 -9.91 -3.92
N VAL A 49 1.79 -9.77 -3.39
CA VAL A 49 2.07 -9.00 -2.19
C VAL A 49 2.93 -7.81 -2.57
N LEU A 50 2.53 -6.61 -2.16
CA LEU A 50 3.27 -5.38 -2.37
C LEU A 50 3.57 -4.75 -1.01
N VAL A 51 4.84 -4.48 -0.75
CA VAL A 51 5.30 -3.84 0.49
C VAL A 51 6.12 -2.62 0.12
N VAL A 52 5.69 -1.45 0.58
CA VAL A 52 6.46 -0.22 0.46
C VAL A 52 6.85 0.23 1.85
N LEU A 53 8.15 0.42 2.06
CA LEU A 53 8.75 0.93 3.29
C LEU A 53 9.52 2.21 2.94
N GLN A 54 9.30 3.25 3.73
CA GLN A 54 10.12 4.45 3.71
C GLN A 54 10.78 4.63 5.08
N GLU A 55 12.06 4.99 5.03
CA GLU A 55 12.86 5.38 6.19
C GLU A 55 13.42 6.79 6.00
N GLY A 56 13.50 7.58 7.08
CA GLY A 56 14.06 8.93 7.09
C GLY A 56 13.04 10.00 7.50
N PRO A 57 13.48 11.23 7.85
CA PRO A 57 12.57 12.33 8.16
C PRO A 57 11.63 12.49 6.95
N GLY A 58 10.35 12.20 7.17
CA GLY A 58 9.36 12.10 6.11
C GLY A 58 9.14 13.46 5.48
N ASP A 59 9.86 13.77 4.40
CA ASP A 59 9.77 15.04 3.70
C ASP A 59 8.49 15.16 2.83
N GLY A 60 7.46 14.35 3.08
CA GLY A 60 6.19 14.48 2.37
C GLY A 60 5.13 13.47 2.76
N ASP A 61 3.87 13.82 2.44
CA ASP A 61 2.76 12.88 2.51
C ASP A 61 2.92 11.79 1.44
N LEU A 62 3.34 10.62 1.87
CA LEU A 62 3.50 9.43 1.03
C LEU A 62 2.20 8.87 0.45
N LEU A 63 1.04 9.38 0.86
CA LEU A 63 -0.24 8.82 0.47
C LEU A 63 -0.40 8.76 -1.05
N LYS A 64 -0.11 9.85 -1.75
CA LYS A 64 -0.25 9.92 -3.21
C LYS A 64 0.75 9.02 -3.95
N PRO A 65 2.06 9.04 -3.65
CA PRO A 65 3.00 8.07 -4.22
C PRO A 65 2.59 6.60 -4.01
N LEU A 66 2.11 6.25 -2.81
CA LEU A 66 1.64 4.88 -2.52
C LEU A 66 0.44 4.49 -3.40
N GLN A 67 -0.50 5.41 -3.60
CA GLN A 67 -1.66 5.19 -4.47
C GLN A 67 -1.24 4.97 -5.93
N GLU A 68 -0.30 5.78 -6.43
CA GLU A 68 0.23 5.66 -7.79
C GLU A 68 0.99 4.34 -7.99
N ILE A 69 1.84 3.95 -7.03
CA ILE A 69 2.55 2.66 -7.06
C ILE A 69 1.56 1.50 -7.05
N GLY A 70 0.56 1.54 -6.17
CA GLY A 70 -0.48 0.51 -6.08
C GLY A 70 -1.21 0.30 -7.40
N GLN A 71 -1.61 1.40 -8.05
CA GLN A 71 -2.25 1.38 -9.36
C GLN A 71 -1.31 0.83 -10.45
N GLN A 72 -0.07 1.30 -10.52
CA GLN A 72 0.88 0.85 -11.56
C GLN A 72 1.21 -0.63 -11.45
N VAL A 73 1.40 -1.14 -10.24
CA VAL A 73 1.64 -2.59 -10.02
C VAL A 73 0.41 -3.39 -10.38
N TYR A 74 -0.80 -2.92 -10.04
CA TYR A 74 -2.03 -3.58 -10.47
C TYR A 74 -2.13 -3.68 -11.99
N GLU A 75 -1.88 -2.58 -12.71
CA GLU A 75 -1.93 -2.54 -14.18
C GLU A 75 -0.89 -3.46 -14.83
N LEU A 76 0.28 -3.63 -14.20
CA LEU A 76 1.31 -4.58 -14.66
C LEU A 76 0.91 -6.04 -14.44
N MET A 77 0.21 -6.32 -13.34
CA MET A 77 -0.05 -7.69 -12.88
C MET A 77 -1.40 -8.24 -13.34
N LYS A 78 -2.34 -7.39 -13.76
CA LYS A 78 -3.72 -7.77 -14.15
C LYS A 78 -3.81 -8.56 -15.47
N ASP A 79 -2.77 -8.52 -16.29
CA ASP A 79 -2.67 -9.24 -17.57
C ASP A 79 -2.10 -10.66 -17.36
#